data_AF-A0A530BPY8-F1
#
_entry.id   AF-A0A530BPY8-F1
#
_cell.length_a   1.000
_cell.length_b   1.000
_cell.length_c   1.000
_cell.angle_alpha   90.00
_cell.angle_beta   90.00
_cell.angle_gamma   90.00
#
_symmetry.space_group_name_H-M   'P 1'
#
loop_
_entity.id
_entity.type
_entity.pdbx_description
1 polymer ?
#
loop_
_entity_poly.entity_id
_entity_poly.type
_entity_poly.pdbx_seq_one_letter_code
_entity_poly.pdbx_strand_id
1 'polypeptide(L)'
;AFIGAHSLQDDETRAGRLVDPDAQSNERLSANLPYLFPVSRFAHYLKAIARDKIGSFKERTDMEIWLTEWINRYVLANPAFADDKARAKRPLAAAEVQVDSVEGRPGYYNARFYLRPHYQLEGINASLRLVSELPSVKG
;
A
#
# COMPACT_ATOMS: atom_id res chain seq x y z
N ALA A 1 18.65 -18.48 1.54
CA ALA A 1 17.96 -17.17 1.46
C ALA A 1 16.57 -17.41 0.90
N PHE A 2 15.56 -16.68 1.38
CA PHE A 2 14.24 -16.66 0.74
C PHE A 2 14.29 -15.63 -0.40
N ILE A 3 14.08 -16.07 -1.64
CA ILE A 3 14.15 -15.21 -2.84
C ILE A 3 12.86 -14.40 -3.02
N GLY A 4 11.74 -14.95 -2.55
CA GLY A 4 10.44 -14.29 -2.48
C GLY A 4 9.61 -14.90 -1.35
N ALA A 5 8.49 -14.27 -1.01
CA ALA A 5 7.61 -14.72 0.07
C ALA A 5 6.15 -14.48 -0.33
N HIS A 6 5.54 -15.47 -0.96
CA HIS A 6 4.14 -15.45 -1.39
C HIS A 6 3.28 -16.27 -0.42
N SER A 7 2.02 -15.89 -0.32
CA SER A 7 0.99 -16.67 0.37
C SER A 7 0.55 -17.86 -0.49
N LEU A 8 -0.40 -18.66 0.01
CA LEU A 8 -1.00 -19.78 -0.73
C LEU A 8 -2.10 -19.34 -1.71
N GLN A 9 -2.43 -18.05 -1.78
CA GLN A 9 -3.42 -17.52 -2.71
C GLN A 9 -2.92 -17.67 -4.14
N ASP A 10 -3.73 -18.29 -5.01
CA ASP A 10 -3.47 -18.36 -6.45
C ASP A 10 -3.81 -17.01 -7.10
N ASP A 11 -2.89 -16.06 -7.00
CA ASP A 11 -3.06 -14.69 -7.45
C ASP A 11 -3.07 -14.57 -8.98
N GLU A 12 -2.31 -15.39 -9.70
CA GLU A 12 -2.29 -15.36 -11.17
C GLU A 12 -3.65 -15.73 -11.77
N THR A 13 -4.28 -16.81 -11.29
CA THR A 13 -5.61 -17.18 -11.77
C THR A 13 -6.66 -16.13 -11.36
N ARG A 14 -6.55 -15.56 -10.17
CA ARG A 14 -7.50 -14.56 -9.66
C ARG A 14 -7.35 -13.22 -10.39
N ALA A 15 -6.13 -12.75 -10.61
CA ALA A 15 -5.82 -11.58 -11.42
C ALA A 15 -6.29 -11.79 -12.86
N GLY A 16 -6.04 -12.96 -13.46
CA GLY A 16 -6.47 -13.26 -14.84
C GLY A 16 -7.99 -13.20 -15.08
N ARG A 17 -8.82 -13.22 -14.02
CA ARG A 17 -10.28 -13.05 -14.13
C ARG A 17 -10.73 -11.59 -14.11
N LEU A 18 -9.85 -10.66 -13.70
CA LEU A 18 -10.16 -9.24 -13.60
C LEU A 18 -9.87 -8.55 -14.94
N VAL A 19 -10.76 -7.64 -15.35
CA VAL A 19 -10.59 -6.88 -16.60
C VAL A 19 -9.69 -5.65 -16.40
N ASP A 20 -9.81 -5.00 -15.24
CA ASP A 20 -9.07 -3.79 -14.90
C ASP A 20 -7.61 -4.12 -14.53
N PRO A 21 -6.61 -3.56 -15.25
CA PRO A 21 -5.19 -3.76 -14.94
C PRO A 21 -4.81 -3.35 -13.51
N ASP A 22 -5.44 -2.31 -12.96
CA ASP A 22 -5.15 -1.86 -11.59
C ASP A 22 -5.66 -2.89 -10.58
N ALA A 23 -6.85 -3.45 -10.82
CA ALA A 23 -7.39 -4.55 -10.02
C ALA A 23 -6.50 -5.81 -10.11
N GLN A 24 -5.96 -6.13 -11.30
CA GLN A 24 -5.00 -7.23 -11.46
C GLN A 24 -3.72 -7.02 -10.64
N SER A 25 -3.17 -5.80 -10.68
CA SER A 25 -1.98 -5.43 -9.90
C SER A 25 -2.24 -5.54 -8.40
N ASN A 26 -3.38 -5.04 -7.93
CA ASN A 26 -3.78 -5.12 -6.53
C ASN A 26 -3.96 -6.57 -6.06
N GLU A 27 -4.51 -7.44 -6.91
CA GLU A 27 -4.68 -8.87 -6.60
C GLU A 27 -3.31 -9.56 -6.41
N ARG A 28 -2.34 -9.33 -7.31
CA ARG A 28 -0.98 -9.85 -7.19
C ARG A 28 -0.26 -9.33 -5.93
N LEU A 29 -0.38 -8.02 -5.66
CA LEU A 29 0.17 -7.42 -4.44
C LEU A 29 -0.41 -8.05 -3.17
N SER A 30 -1.69 -8.42 -3.17
CA SER A 30 -2.36 -8.99 -2.00
C SER A 30 -1.81 -10.37 -1.60
N ALA A 31 -1.26 -11.14 -2.53
CA ALA A 31 -0.69 -12.45 -2.25
C ALA A 31 0.76 -12.39 -1.73
N ASN A 32 1.41 -11.24 -1.76
CA ASN A 32 2.78 -11.06 -1.33
C ASN A 32 2.88 -10.76 0.18
N LEU A 33 3.51 -11.66 0.93
CA LEU A 33 3.66 -11.53 2.40
C LEU A 33 4.40 -10.25 2.82
N PRO A 34 5.44 -9.76 2.11
CA PRO A 34 6.10 -8.51 2.45
C PRO A 34 5.16 -7.29 2.43
N TYR A 35 4.07 -7.33 1.66
CA TYR A 35 3.05 -6.28 1.62
C TYR A 35 1.89 -6.55 2.58
N LEU A 36 1.53 -7.82 2.78
CA LEU A 36 0.47 -8.23 3.68
C LEU A 36 0.81 -7.98 5.16
N PHE A 37 2.07 -8.17 5.57
CA PHE A 37 2.48 -7.94 6.96
C PHE A 37 2.38 -6.47 7.41
N PRO A 38 2.84 -5.46 6.64
CA PRO A 38 2.57 -4.06 6.93
C PRO A 38 1.08 -3.76 7.09
N VAL A 39 0.23 -4.23 6.16
CA VAL A 39 -1.23 -4.03 6.23
C VAL A 39 -1.81 -4.63 7.52
N SER A 40 -1.41 -5.85 7.85
CA SER A 40 -1.84 -6.52 9.10
C SER A 40 -1.40 -5.74 10.35
N ARG A 41 -0.20 -5.15 10.33
CA ARG A 41 0.29 -4.33 11.44
C ARG A 41 -0.50 -3.02 11.58
N PHE A 42 -0.84 -2.37 10.47
CA PHE A 42 -1.71 -1.19 10.51
C PHE A 42 -3.12 -1.53 10.99
N ALA A 43 -3.68 -2.67 10.60
CA ALA A 43 -4.97 -3.14 11.10
C ALA A 43 -4.94 -3.31 12.64
N HIS A 44 -3.86 -3.86 13.20
CA HIS A 44 -3.68 -3.95 14.65
C HIS A 44 -3.63 -2.56 15.32
N TYR A 45 -2.90 -1.60 14.74
CA TYR A 45 -2.87 -0.24 15.27
C TYR A 45 -4.24 0.44 15.19
N LEU A 46 -4.94 0.31 14.06
CA LEU A 46 -6.27 0.88 13.88
C LEU A 46 -7.27 0.29 14.88
N LYS A 47 -7.18 -1.00 15.20
CA LYS A 47 -8.02 -1.62 16.23
C LYS A 47 -7.79 -0.99 17.61
N ALA A 48 -6.53 -0.76 18.00
CA ALA A 48 -6.19 -0.12 19.27
C ALA A 48 -6.63 1.35 19.29
N ILE A 49 -6.35 2.09 18.21
CA ILE A 49 -6.77 3.50 18.03
C ILE A 49 -8.29 3.62 18.12
N ALA A 50 -9.03 2.79 17.40
CA ALA A 50 -10.49 2.82 17.41
C ALA A 50 -11.02 2.57 18.83
N ARG A 51 -10.41 1.65 19.59
CA ARG A 51 -10.76 1.41 20.99
C ARG A 51 -10.53 2.67 21.85
N ASP A 52 -9.36 3.29 21.74
CA ASP A 52 -8.96 4.40 22.60
C ASP A 52 -9.61 5.73 22.22
N LYS A 53 -10.06 5.87 20.97
CA LYS A 53 -10.64 7.09 20.42
C LYS A 53 -12.17 7.10 20.35
N ILE A 54 -12.85 6.02 20.76
CA ILE A 54 -14.32 6.02 20.90
C ILE A 54 -14.75 7.19 21.79
N GLY A 55 -15.66 8.01 21.28
CA GLY A 55 -16.20 9.19 21.98
C GLY A 55 -15.29 10.42 21.99
N SER A 56 -14.09 10.36 21.40
CA SER A 56 -13.16 11.51 21.37
C SER A 56 -13.30 12.41 20.14
N PHE A 57 -13.75 11.87 19.01
CA PHE A 57 -13.99 12.64 17.79
C PHE A 57 -15.39 13.22 17.80
N LYS A 58 -15.50 14.52 17.48
CA LYS A 58 -16.77 15.22 17.42
C LYS A 58 -17.42 15.05 16.05
N GLU A 59 -16.65 15.24 14.98
CA GLU A 59 -17.13 15.21 13.61
C GLU A 59 -16.35 14.24 12.71
N ARG A 60 -16.98 13.82 11.60
CA ARG A 60 -16.38 13.02 10.51
C ARG A 60 -15.03 13.59 10.06
N THR A 61 -15.01 14.90 9.82
CA THR A 61 -13.84 15.63 9.29
C THR A 61 -12.68 15.61 10.27
N ASP A 62 -12.94 15.74 11.57
CA ASP A 62 -11.90 15.67 12.61
C ASP A 62 -11.22 14.29 12.60
N MET A 63 -12.02 13.24 12.43
CA MET A 63 -11.53 11.86 12.34
C MET A 63 -10.67 11.67 11.09
N GLU A 64 -11.11 12.15 9.93
CA GLU A 64 -10.36 12.04 8.67
C GLU A 64 -9.00 12.74 8.75
N ILE A 65 -8.96 13.97 9.27
CA ILE A 65 -7.72 14.75 9.47
C ILE A 65 -6.77 13.97 10.39
N TRP A 66 -7.27 13.53 11.56
CA TRP A 66 -6.43 12.85 12.53
C TRP A 66 -5.87 11.53 12.02
N LEU A 67 -6.70 10.72 11.32
CA LEU A 67 -6.27 9.46 10.75
C LEU A 67 -5.27 9.66 9.61
N THR A 68 -5.46 10.71 8.80
CA THR A 68 -4.53 11.12 7.74
C THR A 68 -3.17 11.52 8.31
N GLU A 69 -3.15 12.36 9.34
CA GLU A 69 -1.91 12.73 10.05
C GLU A 69 -1.24 11.50 10.70
N TRP A 70 -2.02 10.60 11.27
CA TRP A 70 -1.53 9.38 11.88
C TRP A 70 -0.81 8.48 10.85
N ILE A 71 -1.45 8.18 9.71
CA ILE A 71 -0.89 7.26 8.72
C ILE A 71 0.32 7.88 8.01
N ASN A 72 0.33 9.20 7.80
CA ASN A 72 1.43 9.91 7.13
C ASN A 72 2.76 9.84 7.87
N ARG A 73 2.76 9.53 9.17
CA ARG A 73 4.03 9.25 9.91
C ARG A 73 4.76 8.02 9.38
N TYR A 74 4.07 7.13 8.68
CA TYR A 74 4.62 5.92 8.09
C TYR A 74 4.88 6.03 6.59
N VAL A 75 4.62 7.21 6.00
CA VAL A 75 4.88 7.53 4.60
C VAL A 75 6.28 8.12 4.46
N LEU A 76 7.03 7.63 3.47
CA LEU A 76 8.36 8.11 3.11
C LEU A 76 8.27 8.86 1.79
N ALA A 77 8.13 10.19 1.88
CA ALA A 77 7.86 11.05 0.72
C ALA A 77 8.97 11.07 -0.34
N ASN A 78 10.24 10.87 0.06
CA ASN A 78 11.36 10.80 -0.88
C ASN A 78 12.12 9.48 -0.71
N PRO A 79 11.62 8.39 -1.32
CA PRO A 79 12.27 7.09 -1.21
C PRO A 79 13.63 7.07 -1.94
N ALA A 80 13.82 7.85 -3.00
CA ALA A 80 15.00 7.76 -3.88
C ALA A 80 16.34 7.90 -3.14
N PHE A 81 16.39 8.70 -2.07
CA PHE A 81 17.60 8.92 -1.26
C PHE A 81 17.55 8.27 0.11
N ALA A 82 16.51 7.48 0.39
CA ALA A 82 16.33 6.86 1.69
C ALA A 82 17.10 5.55 1.79
N ASP A 83 17.81 5.38 2.90
CA ASP A 83 18.46 4.12 3.27
C ASP A 83 17.43 3.02 3.58
N ASP A 84 17.87 1.77 3.55
CA ASP A 84 17.00 0.61 3.81
C ASP A 84 16.36 0.68 5.20
N LYS A 85 17.05 1.26 6.17
CA LYS A 85 16.54 1.44 7.53
C LYS A 85 15.37 2.44 7.57
N ALA A 86 15.43 3.53 6.82
CA ALA A 86 14.32 4.48 6.71
C ALA A 86 13.12 3.86 5.97
N ARG A 87 13.36 3.08 4.91
CA ARG A 87 12.31 2.35 4.16
C ARG A 87 11.62 1.30 5.03
N ALA A 88 12.37 0.56 5.83
CA ALA A 88 11.81 -0.42 6.77
C ALA A 88 10.96 0.25 7.87
N LYS A 89 11.37 1.42 8.36
CA LYS A 89 10.61 2.18 9.37
C LYS A 89 9.36 2.85 8.82
N ARG A 90 9.39 3.28 7.55
CA ARG A 90 8.30 3.97 6.84
C ARG A 90 7.95 3.20 5.56
N PRO A 91 7.16 2.11 5.70
CA PRO A 91 6.96 1.15 4.62
C PRO A 91 6.07 1.64 3.49
N LEU A 92 5.44 2.82 3.63
CA LEU A 92 4.52 3.37 2.64
C LEU A 92 5.21 4.42 1.76
N ALA A 93 4.94 4.36 0.47
CA ALA A 93 5.28 5.41 -0.49
C ALA A 93 4.21 6.51 -0.53
N ALA A 94 2.93 6.13 -0.34
CA ALA A 94 1.81 7.06 -0.20
C ALA A 94 0.67 6.42 0.62
N ALA A 95 -0.19 7.26 1.19
CA ALA A 95 -1.41 6.82 1.86
C ALA A 95 -2.52 7.85 1.68
N GLU A 96 -3.77 7.37 1.58
CA GLU A 96 -4.98 8.20 1.56
C GLU A 96 -6.01 7.63 2.52
N VAL A 97 -6.75 8.50 3.19
CA VAL A 97 -7.83 8.13 4.12
C VAL A 97 -9.09 8.86 3.72
N GLN A 98 -10.19 8.13 3.62
CA GLN A 98 -11.53 8.67 3.39
C GLN A 98 -12.46 8.23 4.52
N VAL A 99 -13.21 9.15 5.12
CA VAL A 99 -14.17 8.82 6.18
C VAL A 99 -15.57 9.25 5.76
N ASP A 100 -16.51 8.32 5.75
CA ASP A 100 -17.93 8.59 5.50
C ASP A 100 -18.77 8.40 6.76
N SER A 101 -19.85 9.16 6.90
CA SER A 101 -20.88 8.87 7.89
C SER A 101 -21.72 7.66 7.47
N VAL A 102 -22.20 6.90 8.44
CA VAL A 102 -23.13 5.79 8.20
C VAL A 102 -24.55 6.32 8.28
N GLU A 103 -25.28 6.23 7.17
CA GLU A 103 -26.67 6.67 7.08
C GLU A 103 -27.54 5.96 8.14
N GLY A 104 -28.42 6.73 8.79
CA GLY A 104 -29.30 6.22 9.84
C GLY A 104 -28.61 5.86 11.16
N ARG A 105 -27.29 6.08 11.31
CA ARG A 105 -26.53 5.77 12.53
C ARG A 105 -25.61 6.92 12.94
N PRO A 106 -26.13 7.92 13.67
CA PRO A 106 -25.32 9.03 14.18
C PRO A 106 -24.13 8.53 15.01
N GLY A 107 -22.95 9.10 14.76
CA GLY A 107 -21.70 8.71 15.44
C GLY A 107 -21.01 7.46 14.88
N TYR A 108 -21.58 6.79 13.88
CA TYR A 108 -20.92 5.71 13.15
C TYR A 108 -20.30 6.23 11.87
N TYR A 109 -19.05 5.82 11.63
CA TYR A 109 -18.26 6.24 10.48
C TYR A 109 -17.55 5.05 9.84
N ASN A 110 -17.45 5.07 8.51
CA ASN A 110 -16.67 4.12 7.72
C ASN A 110 -15.38 4.80 7.28
N ALA A 111 -14.22 4.30 7.74
CA ALA A 111 -12.92 4.79 7.29
C ALA A 111 -12.32 3.80 6.28
N ARG A 112 -11.99 4.29 5.08
CA ARG A 112 -11.26 3.55 4.04
C ARG A 112 -9.83 4.07 3.96
N PHE A 113 -8.87 3.16 4.05
CA PHE A 113 -7.44 3.46 3.95
C PHE A 113 -6.89 2.87 2.65
N TYR A 114 -6.29 3.70 1.82
CA TYR A 114 -5.56 3.29 0.63
C TYR A 114 -4.07 3.40 0.95
N LEU A 115 -3.37 2.27 0.95
CA LEU A 115 -1.97 2.19 1.37
C LEU A 115 -1.13 1.75 0.16
N ARG A 116 -0.21 2.60 -0.29
CA ARG A 116 0.72 2.28 -1.37
C ARG A 116 2.08 1.93 -0.79
N PRO A 117 2.53 0.66 -0.82
CA PRO A 117 3.86 0.28 -0.34
C PRO A 117 4.98 0.74 -1.28
N HIS A 118 6.23 0.65 -0.83
CA HIS A 118 7.38 0.71 -1.75
C HIS A 118 7.45 -0.59 -2.56
N TYR A 119 7.47 -0.50 -3.88
CA TYR A 119 7.65 -1.67 -4.73
C TYR A 119 9.03 -2.29 -4.52
N GLN A 120 9.06 -3.62 -4.43
CA GLN A 120 10.27 -4.42 -4.40
C GLN A 120 10.53 -4.95 -5.81
N LEU A 121 11.81 -5.18 -6.11
CA LEU A 121 12.18 -5.80 -7.38
C LEU A 121 11.86 -7.29 -7.31
N GLU A 122 10.80 -7.73 -7.99
CA GLU A 122 10.40 -9.14 -8.01
C GLU A 122 10.95 -9.90 -9.24
N GLY A 123 11.26 -9.21 -10.33
CA GLY A 123 11.81 -9.82 -11.52
C GLY A 123 12.31 -8.80 -12.54
N ILE A 124 13.26 -9.21 -13.39
CA ILE A 124 13.76 -8.44 -14.53
C ILE A 124 13.72 -9.36 -15.75
N ASN A 125 13.00 -8.95 -16.79
CA ASN A 125 13.15 -9.53 -18.13
C ASN A 125 14.19 -8.72 -18.90
N ALA A 126 15.41 -9.26 -19.02
CA ALA A 126 16.49 -8.63 -19.77
C ALA A 126 16.63 -9.28 -21.15
N SER A 127 16.65 -8.46 -22.21
CA SER A 127 17.06 -8.88 -23.56
C SER A 127 18.34 -8.16 -23.96
N LEU A 128 19.40 -8.90 -24.27
CA LEU A 128 20.65 -8.32 -24.78
C LEU A 128 20.63 -8.37 -26.31
N ARG A 129 21.00 -7.26 -26.95
CA ARG A 129 21.14 -7.15 -28.41
C ARG A 129 22.52 -6.63 -28.75
N LEU A 130 23.22 -7.34 -29.62
CA LEU A 130 24.46 -6.84 -30.20
C LEU A 130 24.12 -5.92 -31.37
N VAL A 131 24.57 -4.67 -31.30
CA VAL A 131 24.33 -3.65 -32.33
C VAL A 131 25.65 -2.95 -32.65
N SER A 132 25.86 -2.62 -33.93
CA SER A 132 27.02 -1.83 -34.35
C SER A 132 26.91 -0.35 -33.96
N GLU A 133 25.69 0.12 -33.68
CA GLU A 133 25.39 1.48 -33.27
C GLU A 133 24.14 1.48 -32.36
N LEU A 134 24.17 2.27 -31.30
CA LEU A 134 23.09 2.32 -30.31
C LEU A 134 21.81 2.92 -30.92
N PRO A 135 20.61 2.35 -30.66
CA PRO A 135 19.35 2.87 -31.19
C PRO A 135 19.09 4.34 -30.83
N SER A 136 19.53 4.78 -29.65
CA SER A 136 19.39 6.17 -29.20
C SER A 136 20.18 7.19 -30.03
N VAL A 137 21.16 6.74 -30.81
CA VAL A 137 21.99 7.59 -31.68
C VAL A 137 21.41 7.66 -33.10
N LYS A 138 20.53 6.73 -33.48
CA LYS A 138 20.00 6.61 -34.85
C LYS A 138 18.87 7.58 -35.22
N GLY A 139 18.36 8.37 -34.26
CA GLY A 139 17.25 9.29 -34.47
C GLY A 139 15.89 8.64 -34.28
#